data_AF-A0A0G0VR40-F1
#
_entry.id   AF-A0A0G0VR40-F1
#
_cell.length_a   1.000
_cell.length_b   1.000
_cell.length_c   1.000
_cell.angle_alpha   90.00
_cell.angle_beta   90.00
_cell.angle_gamma   90.00
#
_symmetry.space_group_name_H-M   'P 1'
#
loop_
_entity.id
_entity.type
_entity.pdbx_description
1 polymer ?
#
loop_
_entity_poly.entity_id
_entity_poly.type
_entity_poly.pdbx_seq_one_letter_code
_entity_poly.pdbx_strand_id
1 'polypeptide(L)' 'MQTDKKIPLAVIGSSSMVGSRFCELASTSFNLCKADLKGVVSIDITKKASVENFFKTYDFEWLILFSAFTDV' A
#
# COMPACT_ATOMS: atom_id res chain seq x y z
N MET A 1 7.24 -9.92 27.74
CA MET A 1 6.58 -10.29 26.46
C MET A 1 7.02 -9.28 25.42
N GLN A 2 7.90 -9.67 24.50
CA GLN A 2 8.30 -8.82 23.40
C GLN A 2 7.14 -8.88 22.39
N THR A 3 6.34 -7.82 22.32
CA THR A 3 5.36 -7.69 21.26
C THR A 3 6.14 -7.48 19.98
N ASP A 4 6.26 -8.50 19.14
CA ASP A 4 6.86 -8.35 17.81
C ASP A 4 6.08 -7.27 17.06
N LYS A 5 6.67 -6.07 17.00
CA LYS A 5 6.07 -4.91 16.35
C LYS A 5 6.01 -5.24 14.86
N LYS A 6 4.81 -5.47 14.33
CA LYS A 6 4.62 -5.69 12.90
C LYS A 6 5.23 -4.55 12.11
N ILE A 7 6.02 -4.90 11.10
CA ILE A 7 6.72 -3.93 10.25
C ILE A 7 5.67 -3.16 9.43
N PRO A 8 5.71 -1.82 9.41
CA PRO A 8 4.86 -1.00 8.55
C PRO A 8 5.22 -1.19 7.07
N LEU A 9 4.24 -1.60 6.26
CA LEU A 9 4.42 -1.86 4.83
C LEU A 9 3.30 -1.17 4.03
N ALA A 10 3.67 -0.29 3.11
CA ALA A 10 2.73 0.28 2.16
C ALA A 10 2.54 -0.63 0.94
N VAL A 11 1.28 -0.76 0.50
CA VAL A 11 0.90 -1.52 -0.69
C VAL A 11 0.06 -0.62 -1.57
N ILE A 12 0.61 -0.14 -2.68
CA ILE A 12 -0.10 0.67 -3.68
C ILE A 12 -0.67 -0.25 -4.76
N GLY A 13 -1.93 -0.05 -5.15
CA GLY A 13 -2.68 -0.99 -5.99
C GLY A 13 -3.23 -2.16 -5.18
N SER A 14 -3.51 -1.91 -3.90
CA SER A 14 -3.97 -2.90 -2.91
C SER A 14 -5.34 -3.51 -3.22
N SER A 15 -6.09 -2.95 -4.16
CA SER A 15 -7.39 -3.46 -4.62
C SER A 15 -7.31 -4.18 -5.96
N SER A 16 -6.12 -4.23 -6.60
CA SER A 16 -5.89 -5.02 -7.81
C SER A 16 -6.03 -6.53 -7.56
N MET A 17 -6.10 -7.32 -8.63
CA MET A 17 -6.18 -8.80 -8.54
C MET A 17 -5.05 -9.39 -7.69
N VAL A 18 -3.81 -8.95 -7.90
CA VAL A 18 -2.65 -9.45 -7.14
C VAL A 18 -2.56 -8.77 -5.77
N GLY A 19 -2.76 -7.46 -5.72
CA GLY A 19 -2.61 -6.67 -4.50
C GLY A 19 -3.61 -7.05 -3.41
N SER A 20 -4.86 -7.34 -3.77
CA SER A 20 -5.89 -7.76 -2.81
C SER A 20 -5.52 -9.08 -2.13
N ARG A 21 -5.13 -10.09 -2.92
CA ARG A 21 -4.71 -11.39 -2.40
C ARG A 21 -3.43 -11.30 -1.57
N PHE A 22 -2.47 -10.47 -1.99
CA PHE A 22 -1.28 -10.19 -1.18
C PHE A 22 -1.66 -9.61 0.18
N CYS A 23 -2.52 -8.59 0.22
CA CYS A 23 -2.92 -7.95 1.47
C CYS A 23 -3.63 -8.90 2.44
N GLU A 24 -4.45 -9.83 1.94
CA GLU A 24 -5.07 -10.88 2.77
C GLU A 24 -4.02 -11.72 3.48
N LEU A 25 -3.06 -12.25 2.72
CA LEU A 25 -2.02 -13.15 3.21
C LEU A 25 -0.99 -12.42 4.11
N ALA A 26 -0.65 -11.18 3.80
CA ALA A 26 0.38 -10.41 4.49
C ALA A 26 -0.12 -9.76 5.80
N SER A 27 -1.44 -9.66 6.02
CA SER A 27 -2.03 -9.00 7.18
C SER A 27 -1.65 -9.62 8.53
N THR A 28 -1.32 -10.92 8.54
CA THR A 28 -0.86 -11.62 9.75
C THR A 28 0.55 -11.20 10.16
N SER A 29 1.38 -10.76 9.21
CA SER A 29 2.81 -10.51 9.41
C SER A 29 3.18 -9.02 9.41
N PHE A 30 2.40 -8.18 8.71
CA PHE A 30 2.71 -6.76 8.52
C PHE A 30 1.59 -5.84 9.01
N ASN A 31 1.93 -4.59 9.32
CA ASN A 31 0.97 -3.52 9.49
C ASN A 31 0.81 -2.81 8.14
N LEU A 32 -0.27 -3.13 7.41
CA LEU A 32 -0.42 -2.73 6.02
C LEU A 32 -1.06 -1.35 5.88
N CYS A 33 -0.36 -0.42 5.21
CA CYS A 33 -0.95 0.78 4.63
C CYS A 33 -1.46 0.44 3.22
N LYS A 34 -2.74 0.07 3.13
CA LYS A 34 -3.39 -0.33 1.86
C LYS A 34 -3.84 0.90 1.08
N ALA A 35 -3.13 1.21 -0.01
CA ALA A 35 -3.39 2.38 -0.83
C ALA A 35 -3.86 1.99 -2.24
N ASP A 36 -4.76 2.77 -2.82
CA ASP A 36 -5.24 2.62 -4.20
C ASP A 36 -5.89 3.91 -4.70
N LEU A 37 -6.16 4.05 -6.00
CA LEU A 37 -6.73 5.28 -6.57
C LEU A 37 -8.08 5.65 -5.92
N LYS A 38 -8.93 4.65 -5.68
CA LYS A 38 -10.27 4.82 -5.07
C LYS A 38 -10.38 4.21 -3.67
N GLY A 39 -9.25 4.02 -2.98
CA GLY A 39 -9.19 3.45 -1.63
C GLY A 39 -9.40 4.47 -0.51
N VAL A 40 -9.50 3.98 0.74
CA VAL A 40 -9.50 4.81 1.96
C VAL A 40 -8.22 5.63 2.05
N VAL A 41 -7.08 4.99 1.79
CA VAL A 41 -5.82 5.69 1.52
C VAL A 41 -5.74 5.86 -0.01
N SER A 42 -6.15 7.05 -0.46
CA SER A 42 -6.18 7.35 -1.90
C SER A 42 -4.82 7.85 -2.39
N ILE A 43 -4.34 7.28 -3.49
CA ILE A 43 -3.13 7.73 -4.19
C ILE A 43 -3.33 7.66 -5.70
N ASP A 44 -3.07 8.76 -6.38
CA ASP A 44 -2.98 8.85 -7.83
C ASP A 44 -1.50 8.86 -8.23
N ILE A 45 -0.99 7.69 -8.63
CA ILE A 45 0.43 7.52 -8.99
C ILE A 45 0.84 8.32 -10.24
N THR A 46 -0.12 8.86 -11.00
CA THR A 46 0.16 9.71 -12.17
C THR A 46 0.37 11.17 -11.80
N LYS A 47 0.03 11.57 -10.56
CA LYS A 47 0.12 12.96 -10.08
C LYS A 47 1.21 13.10 -9.02
N LYS A 48 2.28 13.83 -9.36
CA LYS A 48 3.41 14.12 -8.47
C LYS A 48 2.98 14.59 -7.07
N ALA A 49 2.07 15.56 -6.99
CA ALA A 49 1.60 16.10 -5.70
C ALA A 49 0.88 15.04 -4.85
N SER A 50 0.15 14.10 -5.47
CA SER A 50 -0.52 13.01 -4.76
C SER A 50 0.51 12.04 -4.16
N VAL A 51 1.54 11.69 -4.94
CA VAL A 51 2.64 10.82 -4.49
C VAL A 51 3.42 11.50 -3.37
N GLU A 52 3.83 12.76 -3.53
CA GLU A 52 4.55 13.49 -2.49
C GLU A 52 3.74 13.59 -1.19
N ASN A 53 2.44 13.85 -1.27
CA ASN A 53 1.58 13.91 -0.09
C ASN A 53 1.49 12.55 0.61
N PHE A 54 1.39 11.46 -0.15
CA PHE A 54 1.33 10.10 0.40
C PHE A 54 2.58 9.77 1.23
N PHE A 55 3.79 9.96 0.67
CA PHE A 55 5.04 9.67 1.36
C PHE A 55 5.33 10.60 2.56
N LYS A 56 4.73 11.80 2.60
CA LYS A 56 4.83 12.70 3.76
C LYS A 56 3.81 12.39 4.85
N THR A 57 2.66 11.85 4.48
CA THR A 57 1.52 11.62 5.38
C THR A 57 1.58 10.28 6.07
N TYR A 58 2.03 9.23 5.37
CA TYR A 58 2.01 7.86 5.87
C TYR A 58 3.42 7.40 6.21
N ASP A 59 3.59 6.82 7.40
CA ASP A 59 4.84 6.24 7.87
C ASP A 59 4.90 4.76 7.49
N PHE A 60 5.86 4.41 6.63
CA PHE A 60 6.15 3.03 6.25
C PHE A 60 7.64 2.87 5.92
N GLU A 61 8.20 1.71 6.24
CA GLU A 61 9.61 1.42 5.97
C GLU A 61 9.80 0.82 4.58
N TRP A 62 8.81 0.04 4.14
CA TRP A 62 8.83 -0.69 2.88
C TRP A 62 7.60 -0.36 2.05
N LEU A 63 7.74 -0.47 0.73
CA LEU A 63 6.69 -0.24 -0.25
C LEU A 63 6.67 -1.37 -1.28
N ILE A 64 5.47 -1.86 -1.58
CA ILE A 64 5.20 -2.70 -2.75
C ILE A 64 4.25 -1.96 -3.68
N LEU A 65 4.60 -1.89 -4.96
CA LEU A 65 3.83 -1.21 -6.00
C LEU A 65 3.24 -2.23 -6.97
N PHE A 66 1.93 -2.49 -6.83
CA PHE A 66 1.16 -3.29 -7.78
C PHE A 66 0.40 -2.44 -8.81
N SER A 67 0.29 -1.13 -8.59
CA SER A 67 -0.41 -0.26 -9.53
C SER A 67 0.33 -0.13 -10.86
N ALA A 68 -0.37 -0.48 -11.93
CA ALA A 68 0.01 -0.22 -13.31
C ALA A 68 -1.27 -0.03 -14.14
N PHE A 69 -1.16 0.67 -15.27
CA PHE A 69 -2.18 0.58 -16.31
C PHE A 69 -1.87 -0.67 -17.14
N THR A 70 -2.71 -1.69 -17.04
CA THR A 70 -2.61 -2.93 -17.80
C THR A 70 -3.93 -3.13 -18.53
N ASP A 71 -3.89 -3.04 -19.85
CA ASP A 71 -5.03 -3.38 -20.71
C ASP A 71 -5.03 -4.91 -20.92
N VAL A 72 -5.56 -5.63 -19.91
CA VAL A 72 -5.63 -7.10 -19.85
C VAL A 72 -7.06 -7.59 -19.98
#